data_AF-F0QUM2-F1
#
_entry.id   AF-F0QUM2-F1
#
_cell.length_a   1.000
_cell.length_b   1.000
_cell.length_c   1.000
_cell.angle_alpha   90.00
_cell.angle_beta   90.00
_cell.angle_gamma   90.00
#
_symmetry.space_group_name_H-M   'P 1'
#
loop_
_entity.id
_entity.type
_entity.pdbx_description
1 polymer ?
#
loop_
_entity_poly.entity_id
_entity_poly.type
_entity_poly.pdbx_seq_one_letter_code
_entity_poly.pdbx_strand_id
1 'polypeptide(L)' 'MDSILRRCRNCGRYTMRKDKCPYCGGDLEIPHPPKFSPEDKYGRYRLLMKIMSGKIKLDKSVISAVLGLTSTDSKAQ' A
#
# COMPACT_ATOMS: atom_id res chain seq x y z
N MET A 1 5.48 -15.46 0.78
CA MET A 1 6.95 -15.51 0.83
C MET A 1 7.28 -15.37 2.29
N ASP A 2 7.64 -16.48 2.92
CA ASP A 2 7.60 -16.56 4.37
C ASP A 2 8.97 -16.12 4.90
N SER A 3 9.11 -14.81 5.10
CA SER A 3 10.31 -14.25 5.73
C SER A 3 10.34 -14.64 7.20
N ILE A 4 11.45 -15.22 7.63
CA ILE A 4 11.65 -15.61 9.03
C ILE A 4 11.88 -14.37 9.91
N LEU A 5 12.57 -13.37 9.37
CA LEU A 5 12.88 -12.13 10.08
C LEU A 5 11.65 -11.22 10.17
N ARG A 6 11.40 -10.69 11.37
CA ARG A 6 10.33 -9.72 11.65
C ARG A 6 10.89 -8.51 12.38
N ARG A 7 10.25 -7.36 12.19
CA ARG A 7 10.57 -6.11 12.88
C ARG A 7 9.39 -5.70 13.78
N CYS A 8 9.68 -5.26 14.99
CA CYS A 8 8.66 -4.71 15.86
C CYS A 8 8.28 -3.28 15.44
N ARG A 9 6.97 -3.01 15.30
CA ARG A 9 6.46 -1.67 14.99
C ARG A 9 6.73 -0.63 16.09
N ASN A 10 6.78 -1.07 17.35
CA ASN A 10 6.89 -0.17 18.49
C ASN A 10 8.35 0.17 18.86
N CYS A 11 9.22 -0.86 18.99
CA CYS A 11 10.61 -0.66 19.40
C CYS A 11 11.63 -0.76 18.26
N GLY A 12 11.20 -1.14 17.05
CA GLY A 12 12.08 -1.25 15.88
C GLY A 12 13.06 -2.41 15.88
N ARG A 13 13.14 -3.21 16.95
CA ARG A 13 14.05 -4.37 17.05
C ARG A 13 13.60 -5.52 16.16
N TYR A 14 14.58 -6.28 15.68
CA TYR A 14 14.35 -7.48 14.88
C TYR A 14 14.21 -8.72 15.76
N THR A 15 13.39 -9.67 15.31
CA THR A 15 13.19 -10.96 15.98
C THR A 15 12.78 -12.04 14.96
N MET A 16 12.96 -13.29 15.36
CA MET A 16 12.49 -14.47 14.62
C MET A 16 11.17 -15.03 15.18
N ARG A 17 10.69 -14.51 16.32
CA ARG A 17 9.38 -14.87 16.86
C ARG A 17 8.29 -14.40 15.90
N LYS A 18 7.21 -15.17 15.79
CA LYS A 18 6.09 -14.84 14.87
C LYS A 18 4.93 -14.12 15.58
N ASP A 19 4.85 -14.24 16.90
CA ASP A 19 3.67 -13.81 17.65
C ASP A 19 3.79 -12.36 18.14
N LYS A 20 4.71 -12.09 19.07
CA LYS A 20 4.92 -10.77 19.68
C LYS A 20 6.39 -10.46 19.92
N CYS A 21 6.71 -9.17 19.98
CA CYS A 21 8.05 -8.71 20.32
C CYS A 21 8.44 -9.16 21.74
N PRO A 22 9.58 -9.88 21.94
CA PRO A 22 10.02 -10.32 23.26
C PRO A 22 10.46 -9.18 24.18
N TYR A 23 10.69 -7.98 23.64
CA TYR A 23 11.22 -6.84 24.40
C TYR A 23 10.14 -5.89 24.90
N CYS A 24 9.11 -5.65 24.08
CA CYS A 24 8.06 -4.66 24.40
C CYS A 24 6.63 -5.19 24.21
N GLY A 25 6.46 -6.44 23.78
CA GLY A 25 5.13 -7.04 23.54
C GLY A 25 4.38 -6.51 22.33
N GLY A 26 4.95 -5.55 21.58
CA GLY A 26 4.32 -4.95 20.40
C GLY A 26 4.25 -5.87 19.18
N ASP A 27 3.43 -5.47 18.22
CA ASP A 27 3.18 -6.22 17.00
C ASP A 27 4.41 -6.29 16.08
N LEU A 28 4.51 -7.43 15.40
CA LEU A 28 5.61 -7.75 14.50
C LEU A 28 5.15 -7.68 13.04
N GLU A 29 5.91 -6.97 12.22
CA GLU A 29 5.70 -6.89 10.78
C GLU A 29 6.85 -7.52 9.99
N ILE A 30 6.56 -7.86 8.74
CA ILE A 30 7.56 -8.34 7.80
C ILE A 30 8.31 -7.12 7.24
N PRO A 31 9.63 -6.98 7.47
CA PRO A 31 10.38 -5.81 7.02
C PRO A 31 10.69 -5.85 5.52
N HIS A 32 10.65 -7.03 4.90
CA HIS A 32 10.98 -7.19 3.50
C HIS A 32 9.87 -6.66 2.60
N PRO A 33 10.20 -5.90 1.54
CA PRO A 33 9.22 -5.41 0.60
C PRO A 33 8.60 -6.57 -0.21
N PRO A 34 7.40 -6.37 -0.79
CA PRO A 34 6.82 -7.32 -1.73
C PRO A 34 7.72 -7.48 -2.97
N LYS A 35 7.69 -8.66 -3.59
CA LYS A 35 8.42 -8.92 -4.85
C LYS A 35 7.98 -7.95 -5.94
N PHE A 36 8.94 -7.42 -6.68
CA PHE A 36 8.68 -6.67 -7.91
C PHE A 36 8.46 -7.63 -9.09
N SER A 37 7.53 -7.28 -9.98
CA SER A 37 7.30 -7.96 -11.25
C SER A 37 7.23 -6.90 -12.36
N PRO A 38 7.96 -7.05 -13.47
CA PRO A 38 7.88 -6.10 -14.59
C PRO A 38 6.49 -5.97 -15.19
N GLU A 39 5.71 -7.06 -15.22
CA GLU A 39 4.37 -7.08 -15.82
C GLU A 39 3.28 -6.46 -14.94
N ASP A 40 3.48 -6.46 -13.62
CA ASP A 40 2.59 -5.89 -12.57
C ASP A 40 1.09 -5.74 -12.94
N LYS A 41 0.42 -6.86 -13.20
CA LYS A 41 -1.01 -6.92 -13.60
C LYS A 41 -1.95 -6.08 -12.71
N TYR A 42 -1.61 -5.92 -11.43
CA TYR A 42 -2.45 -5.21 -10.45
C TYR A 42 -1.95 -3.80 -10.11
N GLY A 43 -0.99 -3.25 -10.85
CA GLY A 43 -0.41 -1.92 -10.61
C GLY A 43 -1.46 -0.80 -10.59
N ARG A 44 -2.39 -0.82 -11.55
CA ARG A 44 -3.48 0.16 -11.64
C ARG A 44 -4.38 0.16 -10.39
N TYR A 45 -4.81 -1.03 -9.95
CA TYR A 45 -5.65 -1.16 -8.75
C TYR A 45 -4.93 -0.68 -7.49
N ARG A 46 -3.64 -1.00 -7.38
CA ARG A 46 -2.81 -0.55 -6.26
C ARG A 46 -2.66 0.97 -6.23
N LEU A 47 -2.54 1.62 -7.39
CA LEU A 47 -2.53 3.07 -7.49
C LEU A 47 -3.87 3.69 -7.08
N LEU A 48 -4.98 3.15 -7.59
CA LEU A 48 -6.33 3.61 -7.24
C LEU A 48 -6.59 3.54 -5.72
N MET A 49 -6.25 2.43 -5.08
CA MET A 49 -6.39 2.30 -3.62
C MET A 49 -5.54 3.33 -2.86
N LYS A 50 -4.31 3.61 -3.31
CA LYS A 50 -3.46 4.63 -2.67
C LYS A 50 -4.06 6.04 -2.80
N ILE A 51 -4.63 6.36 -3.95
CA ILE A 51 -5.32 7.65 -4.20
C ILE A 51 -6.56 7.76 -3.31
N MET A 52 -7.44 6.74 -3.31
CA MET A 52 -8.66 6.74 -2.50
C MET A 52 -8.36 6.81 -1.00
N SER A 53 -7.28 6.16 -0.55
CA SER A 53 -6.82 6.25 0.85
C SER A 53 -6.13 7.57 1.22
N GLY A 54 -5.96 8.50 0.27
CA GLY A 54 -5.31 9.80 0.50
C GLY A 54 -3.81 9.73 0.78
N LYS A 55 -3.17 8.57 0.54
CA LYS A 55 -1.73 8.37 0.81
C LYS A 55 -0.81 9.10 -0.15
N ILE A 56 -1.33 9.53 -1.31
CA ILE A 56 -0.58 10.25 -2.33
C ILE A 56 -1.22 11.62 -2.52
N LYS A 57 -0.40 12.68 -2.44
CA LYS A 57 -0.81 14.04 -2.78
C LYS A 57 -0.59 14.25 -4.28
N LEU A 58 -1.65 14.15 -5.06
CA LEU A 58 -1.66 14.43 -6.51
C LEU A 58 -2.56 15.64 -6.79
N ASP A 59 -2.31 16.29 -7.92
CA ASP A 59 -3.19 17.36 -8.39
C ASP A 59 -4.58 16.81 -8.75
N LYS A 60 -5.62 17.61 -8.53
CA LYS A 60 -7.02 17.21 -8.78
C LYS A 60 -7.26 16.82 -10.24
N SER A 61 -6.57 17.47 -11.17
CA SER A 61 -6.64 17.16 -12.61
C SER A 61 -6.14 15.75 -12.95
N VAL A 62 -5.10 15.29 -12.25
CA VAL A 62 -4.53 13.95 -12.44
C VAL A 62 -5.41 12.89 -11.79
N ILE A 63 -5.96 13.19 -10.62
CA ILE A 63 -6.85 12.27 -9.90
C ILE A 63 -8.12 11.98 -10.70
N SER A 64 -8.75 12.98 -11.31
CA SER A 64 -9.96 12.79 -12.12
C SER A 64 -9.70 11.94 -13.37
N ALA A 65 -8.56 12.13 -14.03
CA ALA A 65 -8.14 11.33 -15.17
C ALA A 65 -7.88 9.86 -14.78
N VAL A 66 -7.22 9.61 -13.65
CA VAL A 66 -6.91 8.25 -13.18
C VAL A 66 -8.17 7.49 -12.72
N LEU A 67 -9.12 8.19 -12.10
CA LEU A 67 -10.41 7.62 -11.68
C LEU A 67 -11.40 7.44 -12.83
N GLY A 68 -11.11 7.97 -14.03
CA GLY A 68 -12.00 7.87 -15.18
C GLY A 68 -13.31 8.66 -15.03
N LEU A 69 -13.36 9.64 -14.12
CA LEU A 69 -14.49 10.55 -13.92
C LEU A 69 -14.46 11.72 -14.90
N THR A 70 -14.08 11.47 -16.17
CA THR A 70 -14.14 12.50 -17.20
C THR A 70 -15.61 12.82 -17.46
N SER A 71 -16.01 14.03 -17.12
CA SER A 71 -17.34 14.60 -17.36
C SER A 71 -17.65 14.61 -18.86
N THR A 72 -18.26 13.55 -19.36
CA THR A 72 -18.94 13.53 -20.66
C THR A 72 -20.28 12.82 -20.55
N ASP A 73 -21.15 13.29 -19.65
CA ASP A 73 -22.58 12.97 -19.68
C ASP A 73 -23.41 14.27 -19.70
N SER A 74 -23.06 15.19 -20.61
CA SER A 74 -23.98 16.22 -21.08
C SER A 74 -24.21 16.06 -22.59
N LYS A 75 -24.77 14.89 -22.95
CA LYS A 75 -25.73 14.76 -24.07
C LYS A 75 -27.10 14.47 -23.47
N ALA A 76 -27.85 15.51 -23.12
CA ALA A 76 -29.28 15.42 -22.85
C ALA A 76 -29.93 16.80 -22.95
N GLN A 77 -29.98 17.35 -24.18
CA GLN A 77 -31.09 18.07 -24.84
C GLN A 77 -30.57 18.83 -26.06
#